data_AF-A0A455UIH3-F1
#
_entry.id   AF-A0A455UIH3-F1
#
_cell.length_a   1.000
_cell.length_b   1.000
_cell.length_c   1.000
_cell.angle_alpha   90.00
_cell.angle_beta   90.00
_cell.angle_gamma   90.00
#
_symmetry.space_group_name_H-M   'P 1'
#
loop_
_entity.id
_entity.type
_entity.pdbx_description
1 polymer ?
#
loop_
_entity_poly.entity_id
_entity_poly.type
_entity_poly.pdbx_seq_one_letter_code
_entity_poly.pdbx_strand_id
1 'polypeptide(L)'
;MPAALFCPFSNDSFCTLQFSIGRTLYAPPPDDALTIEVVGKRWWWEVHYLDQDGNRIATTANELHVPVGETIRLLLKSDNVIHSFWVPNIQGKTDMMPGQVNVTSLVADEPGVYRGQCAEYCGAQHALMAFLFVAETPDEFADWLEHQKQPAVTLETAQAVQGREVFLIQDALAATPFEEPRPMARRGRI
;
A
#
# COMPACT_ATOMS: atom_id res chain seq x y z
N MET A 1 8.93 46.40 9.57
CA MET A 1 9.58 45.92 10.81
C MET A 1 8.87 44.62 11.20
N PRO A 2 9.44 43.43 10.92
CA PRO A 2 8.80 42.19 11.33
C PRO A 2 9.18 41.87 12.78
N ALA A 3 8.17 41.45 13.54
CA ALA A 3 8.30 41.04 14.93
C ALA A 3 9.15 39.75 15.02
N ALA A 4 10.26 39.84 15.75
CA ALA A 4 11.07 38.70 16.12
C ALA A 4 10.30 37.85 17.15
N LEU A 5 9.97 36.63 16.75
CA LEU A 5 9.46 35.60 17.65
C LEU A 5 10.63 35.20 18.58
N PHE A 6 10.61 35.68 19.82
CA PHE A 6 11.55 35.32 20.86
C PHE A 6 11.46 33.82 21.14
N CYS A 7 12.52 33.07 20.81
CA CYS A 7 12.71 31.69 21.26
C CYS A 7 13.46 31.75 22.61
N PRO A 8 12.85 31.41 23.76
CA PRO A 8 13.43 31.71 25.07
C PRO A 8 14.33 30.58 25.61
N PHE A 9 15.02 29.83 24.75
CA PHE A 9 15.98 28.81 25.19
C PHE A 9 17.23 28.81 24.29
N SER A 10 18.32 29.32 24.84
CA SER A 10 19.64 29.52 24.21
C SER A 10 20.44 28.23 24.04
N ASN A 11 19.87 27.19 23.45
CA ASN A 11 20.60 25.96 23.17
C ASN A 11 20.35 25.51 21.74
N ASP A 12 21.09 26.09 20.80
CA ASP A 12 21.04 25.79 19.36
C ASP A 12 21.02 24.29 19.09
N SER A 13 21.77 23.50 19.86
CA SER A 13 21.86 22.04 19.71
C SER A 13 20.51 21.31 19.79
N PHE A 14 19.57 21.74 20.63
CA PHE A 14 18.26 21.08 20.71
C PHE A 14 17.38 21.39 19.50
N CYS A 15 17.46 22.63 19.00
CA CYS A 15 16.69 23.05 17.83
C CYS A 15 17.20 22.36 16.56
N THR A 16 18.53 22.26 16.40
CA THR A 16 19.13 21.52 15.28
C THR A 16 18.86 20.03 15.37
N LEU A 17 18.95 19.43 16.56
CA LEU A 17 18.63 18.01 16.77
C LEU A 17 17.16 17.71 16.42
N GLN A 18 16.23 18.55 16.87
CA GLN A 18 14.81 18.39 16.55
C GLN A 18 14.51 18.57 15.07
N PHE A 19 15.13 19.55 14.41
CA PHE A 19 15.00 19.74 12.97
C PHE A 19 15.59 18.57 12.18
N SER A 20 16.73 18.04 12.60
CA SER A 20 17.36 16.86 11.99
C SER A 20 16.51 15.61 12.17
N ILE A 21 16.00 15.34 13.36
CA ILE A 21 15.09 14.20 13.63
C ILE A 21 13.81 14.33 12.79
N GLY A 22 13.17 15.50 12.80
CA GLY A 22 11.97 15.76 12.00
C GLY A 22 12.24 15.56 10.51
N ARG A 23 13.37 16.05 9.99
CA ARG A 23 13.73 15.88 8.58
C ARG A 23 14.01 14.43 8.20
N THR A 24 14.62 13.63 9.09
CA THR A 24 14.84 12.20 8.84
C THR A 24 13.53 11.42 8.82
N LEU A 25 12.58 11.75 9.70
CA LEU A 25 11.27 11.09 9.75
C LEU A 25 10.35 11.47 8.58
N TYR A 26 10.52 12.67 8.00
CA TYR A 26 9.76 13.15 6.84
C TYR A 26 10.61 13.23 5.56
N ALA A 27 11.72 12.50 5.49
CA ALA A 27 12.54 12.47 4.29
C ALA A 27 11.70 11.91 3.13
N PRO A 28 11.65 12.57 1.97
CA PRO A 28 10.94 12.03 0.83
C PRO A 28 11.58 10.70 0.43
N PRO A 29 10.78 9.68 0.11
CA PRO A 29 11.31 8.41 -0.39
C PRO A 29 12.15 8.64 -1.65
N PRO A 30 13.22 7.84 -1.87
CA PRO A 30 13.99 7.86 -3.12
C PRO A 30 13.11 7.83 -4.37
N ASP A 31 13.61 8.37 -5.48
CA ASP A 31 12.84 8.43 -6.73
C ASP A 31 12.62 7.05 -7.36
N ASP A 32 13.53 6.10 -7.10
CA ASP A 32 13.51 4.72 -7.56
C ASP A 32 12.86 3.75 -6.55
N ALA A 33 12.37 4.26 -5.41
CA ALA A 33 11.75 3.46 -4.36
C ALA A 33 10.56 2.64 -4.89
N LEU A 34 10.42 1.40 -4.41
CA LEU A 34 9.24 0.58 -4.67
C LEU A 34 7.98 1.36 -4.28
N THR A 35 7.07 1.52 -5.24
CA THR A 35 5.83 2.27 -5.03
C THR A 35 4.65 1.30 -4.94
N ILE A 36 3.93 1.38 -3.81
CA ILE A 36 2.74 0.58 -3.53
C ILE A 36 1.56 1.52 -3.33
N GLU A 37 0.50 1.35 -4.11
CA GLU A 37 -0.77 2.03 -3.93
C GLU A 37 -1.70 1.17 -3.06
N VAL A 38 -2.17 1.73 -1.94
CA VAL A 38 -3.13 1.07 -1.06
C VAL A 38 -4.45 1.84 -1.11
N VAL A 39 -5.53 1.14 -1.43
CA VAL A 39 -6.88 1.70 -1.52
C VAL A 39 -7.75 1.12 -0.41
N GLY A 40 -8.23 1.98 0.49
CA GLY A 40 -9.16 1.62 1.55
C GLY A 40 -10.57 1.37 1.01
N LYS A 41 -11.02 0.11 1.06
CA LYS A 41 -12.37 -0.33 0.67
C LYS A 41 -13.23 -0.59 1.92
N ARG A 42 -14.56 -0.58 1.78
CA ARG A 42 -15.45 -1.11 2.85
C ARG A 42 -15.55 -2.64 2.71
N TRP A 43 -15.02 -3.47 3.61
CA TRP A 43 -14.11 -3.20 4.74
C TRP A 43 -12.86 -4.07 4.56
N TRP A 44 -12.08 -3.75 3.52
CA TRP A 44 -10.91 -4.50 3.08
C TRP A 44 -9.90 -3.58 2.39
N TRP A 45 -8.71 -4.09 2.10
CA TRP A 45 -7.60 -3.33 1.55
C TRP A 45 -7.23 -3.84 0.17
N GLU A 46 -7.32 -2.99 -0.85
CA GLU A 46 -6.82 -3.29 -2.18
C GLU A 46 -5.39 -2.73 -2.30
N VAL A 47 -4.45 -3.56 -2.75
CA VAL A 47 -3.03 -3.20 -2.78
C VAL A 47 -2.50 -3.43 -4.18
N HIS A 48 -1.95 -2.38 -4.80
CA HIS A 48 -1.37 -2.40 -6.13
C HIS A 48 0.12 -2.12 -6.07
N TYR A 49 0.92 -2.95 -6.73
CA TYR A 49 2.35 -2.73 -6.92
C TYR A 49 2.56 -2.03 -8.26
N LEU A 50 3.33 -0.95 -8.26
CA LEU A 50 3.55 -0.11 -9.43
C LEU A 50 4.99 -0.27 -9.95
N ASP A 51 5.14 -0.27 -11.27
CA ASP A 51 6.45 -0.07 -11.90
C ASP A 51 6.87 1.42 -11.84
N GLN A 52 8.06 1.73 -12.36
CA GLN A 52 8.63 3.08 -12.37
C GLN A 52 7.84 4.06 -13.26
N ASP A 53 7.06 3.54 -14.22
CA ASP A 53 6.16 4.34 -15.08
C ASP A 53 4.77 4.54 -14.44
N GLY A 54 4.52 3.93 -13.28
CA GLY A 54 3.26 3.99 -12.55
C GLY A 54 2.21 2.97 -13.03
N ASN A 55 2.58 1.99 -13.85
CA ASN A 55 1.67 0.93 -14.27
C ASN A 55 1.54 -0.14 -13.18
N ARG A 56 0.33 -0.69 -13.04
CA ARG A 56 0.06 -1.78 -12.10
C ARG A 56 0.65 -3.08 -12.62
N ILE A 57 1.57 -3.66 -11.86
CA ILE A 57 2.23 -4.93 -12.18
C ILE A 57 1.71 -6.11 -11.35
N ALA A 58 1.13 -5.85 -10.18
CA ALA A 58 0.52 -6.87 -9.33
C ALA A 58 -0.60 -6.25 -8.49
N THR A 59 -1.60 -7.05 -8.12
CA THR A 59 -2.69 -6.64 -7.23
C THR A 59 -2.96 -7.73 -6.21
N THR A 60 -3.12 -7.32 -4.96
CA THR A 60 -3.40 -8.20 -3.81
C THR A 60 -4.53 -7.62 -2.97
N ALA A 61 -5.08 -8.43 -2.08
CA ALA A 61 -6.18 -8.04 -1.19
C ALA A 61 -5.85 -8.43 0.25
N ASN A 62 -5.91 -7.46 1.16
CA ASN A 62 -5.64 -7.61 2.62
C ASN A 62 -4.25 -8.16 2.96
N GLU A 63 -3.31 -8.10 2.04
CA GLU A 63 -1.93 -8.52 2.24
C GLU A 63 -1.01 -7.55 1.52
N LEU A 64 0.05 -7.12 2.20
CA LEU A 64 1.05 -6.18 1.70
C LEU A 64 2.43 -6.75 2.00
N HIS A 65 3.16 -7.09 0.94
CA HIS A 65 4.51 -7.62 0.99
C HIS A 65 5.52 -6.52 0.71
N VAL A 66 6.63 -6.50 1.45
CA VAL A 66 7.72 -5.55 1.26
C VAL A 66 9.08 -6.21 1.48
N PRO A 67 10.13 -5.77 0.76
CA PRO A 67 11.50 -6.13 1.09
C PRO A 67 11.96 -5.39 2.35
N VAL A 68 12.69 -6.08 3.22
CA VAL A 68 13.32 -5.47 4.39
C VAL A 68 14.53 -4.61 4.01
N GLY A 69 14.81 -3.59 4.82
CA GLY A 69 15.97 -2.71 4.64
C GLY A 69 15.83 -1.69 3.51
N GLU A 70 14.69 -1.64 2.83
CA GLU A 70 14.41 -0.70 1.75
C GLU A 70 13.34 0.33 2.13
N THR A 71 13.48 1.55 1.60
CA THR A 71 12.45 2.59 1.75
C THR A 71 11.36 2.37 0.72
N ILE A 72 10.14 2.14 1.20
CA ILE A 72 8.96 1.90 0.38
C ILE A 72 8.13 3.18 0.32
N ARG A 73 7.67 3.55 -0.88
CA ARG A 73 6.74 4.67 -1.11
C ARG A 73 5.31 4.15 -1.12
N LEU A 74 4.48 4.59 -0.18
CA LEU A 74 3.06 4.27 -0.14
C LEU A 74 2.21 5.41 -0.69
N LEU A 75 1.33 5.10 -1.63
CA LEU A 75 0.26 5.97 -2.11
C LEU A 75 -1.05 5.52 -1.47
N LEU A 76 -1.53 6.27 -0.48
CA LEU A 76 -2.70 5.91 0.30
C LEU A 76 -3.94 6.65 -0.22
N LYS A 77 -4.95 5.89 -0.66
CA LYS A 77 -6.20 6.39 -1.22
C LYS A 77 -7.41 5.78 -0.53
N SER A 78 -8.54 6.48 -0.55
CA SER A 78 -9.84 5.88 -0.25
C SER A 78 -10.80 6.15 -1.40
N ASP A 79 -11.61 5.15 -1.77
CA ASP A 79 -12.67 5.30 -2.78
C ASP A 79 -14.08 5.42 -2.16
N ASN A 80 -14.19 5.42 -0.83
CA ASN A 80 -15.48 5.44 -0.13
C ASN A 80 -15.53 6.43 1.05
N VAL A 81 -15.15 6.01 2.26
CA VAL A 81 -15.16 6.77 3.51
C VAL A 81 -13.74 6.97 4.02
N ILE A 82 -13.57 7.72 5.09
CA ILE A 82 -12.25 7.89 5.70
C ILE A 82 -11.80 6.56 6.33
N HIS A 83 -10.55 6.18 6.07
CA HIS A 83 -9.85 5.09 6.74
C HIS A 83 -8.55 5.64 7.35
N SER A 84 -7.84 4.81 8.11
CA SER A 84 -6.48 5.13 8.54
C SER A 84 -5.62 3.88 8.47
N PHE A 85 -4.60 3.91 7.61
CA PHE A 85 -3.68 2.81 7.40
C PHE A 85 -2.66 2.78 8.55
N TRP A 86 -2.59 1.67 9.28
CA TRP A 86 -1.71 1.56 10.43
C TRP A 86 -1.11 0.16 10.57
N VAL A 87 0.21 0.11 10.68
CA VAL A 87 0.98 -1.09 11.04
C VAL A 87 1.77 -0.74 12.30
N PRO A 88 1.23 -1.00 13.51
CA PRO A 88 1.77 -0.47 14.77
C PRO A 88 3.25 -0.77 15.03
N ASN A 89 3.75 -1.91 14.55
CA ASN A 89 5.15 -2.33 14.72
C ASN A 89 6.12 -1.70 13.70
N ILE A 90 5.62 -1.08 12.64
CA ILE A 90 6.43 -0.61 11.51
C ILE A 90 6.32 0.91 11.34
N GLN A 91 5.10 1.45 11.29
CA GLN A 91 4.89 2.88 11.06
C GLN A 91 3.70 3.45 11.83
N GLY A 92 3.72 4.77 12.01
CA GLY A 92 2.57 5.53 12.50
C GLY A 92 1.35 5.39 11.57
N LYS A 93 0.19 5.76 12.09
CA LYS A 93 -1.05 5.76 11.31
C LYS A 93 -1.03 6.91 10.28
N THR A 94 -1.55 6.66 9.10
CA THR A 94 -1.78 7.69 8.08
C THR A 94 -3.22 7.63 7.58
N ASP A 95 -3.94 8.72 7.75
CA ASP A 95 -5.35 8.80 7.39
C ASP A 95 -5.52 8.82 5.87
N MET A 96 -6.64 8.28 5.38
CA MET A 96 -6.94 8.12 3.96
C MET A 96 -8.29 8.76 3.68
N MET A 97 -8.27 9.87 2.93
CA MET A 97 -9.45 10.67 2.66
C MET A 97 -9.90 10.49 1.20
N PRO A 98 -11.20 10.27 0.95
CA PRO A 98 -11.73 10.24 -0.41
C PRO A 98 -11.37 11.50 -1.20
N GLY A 99 -10.94 11.32 -2.44
CA GLY A 99 -10.53 12.41 -3.33
C GLY A 99 -9.12 12.97 -3.10
N GLN A 100 -8.37 12.41 -2.14
CA GLN A 100 -6.99 12.79 -1.86
C GLN A 100 -6.06 11.57 -1.92
N VAL A 101 -4.79 11.82 -2.23
CA VAL A 101 -3.73 10.81 -2.20
C VAL A 101 -2.71 11.26 -1.18
N ASN A 102 -2.61 10.52 -0.08
CA ASN A 102 -1.57 10.76 0.91
C ASN A 102 -0.35 9.93 0.54
N VAL A 103 0.83 10.56 0.55
CA VAL A 103 2.10 9.89 0.29
C VAL A 103 2.84 9.76 1.61
N THR A 104 3.23 8.53 1.95
CA THR A 104 4.09 8.25 3.09
C THR A 104 5.20 7.30 2.68
N SER A 105 6.28 7.27 3.45
CA SER A 105 7.32 6.26 3.33
C SER A 105 7.36 5.39 4.58
N LEU A 106 7.82 4.15 4.41
CA LEU A 106 8.15 3.25 5.51
C LEU A 106 9.41 2.45 5.19
N VAL A 107 10.01 1.90 6.23
CA VAL A 107 11.07 0.89 6.15
C VAL A 107 10.68 -0.21 7.12
N ALA A 108 10.81 -1.47 6.71
CA ALA A 108 10.75 -2.61 7.61
C ALA A 108 12.18 -3.12 7.85
N ASP A 109 12.63 -3.12 9.09
CA ASP A 109 14.02 -3.48 9.40
C ASP A 109 14.24 -5.00 9.48
N GLU A 110 13.25 -5.73 9.97
CA GLU A 110 13.36 -7.16 10.27
C GLU A 110 12.28 -7.99 9.55
N PRO A 111 12.64 -9.15 8.97
CA PRO A 111 11.67 -10.03 8.34
C PRO A 111 10.62 -10.52 9.33
N GLY A 112 9.37 -10.66 8.87
CA GLY A 112 8.29 -11.15 9.69
C GLY A 112 6.90 -10.79 9.17
N VAL A 113 5.89 -11.39 9.79
CA VAL A 113 4.49 -11.08 9.52
C VAL A 113 3.95 -10.21 10.64
N TYR A 114 3.53 -9.00 10.28
CA TYR A 114 3.00 -8.01 11.18
C TYR A 114 1.52 -7.78 10.90
N ARG A 115 0.78 -7.40 11.94
CA ARG A 115 -0.63 -7.05 11.81
C ARG A 115 -0.78 -5.59 11.38
N GLY A 116 -1.48 -5.37 10.28
CA GLY A 116 -2.03 -4.08 9.89
C GLY A 116 -3.51 -3.97 10.22
N GLN A 117 -3.99 -2.76 10.49
CA GLN A 117 -5.40 -2.50 10.81
C GLN A 117 -5.86 -1.09 10.43
N CYS A 118 -7.18 -0.94 10.28
CA CYS A 118 -7.81 0.37 10.17
C CYS A 118 -7.84 1.05 11.54
N ALA A 119 -7.31 2.28 11.62
CA ALA A 119 -7.25 3.08 12.85
C ALA A 119 -8.27 4.23 12.91
N GLU A 120 -9.22 4.29 11.97
CA GLU A 120 -10.28 5.30 11.89
C GLU A 120 -11.63 4.63 11.66
N TYR A 121 -12.67 5.06 12.37
CA TYR A 121 -13.96 4.36 12.32
C TYR A 121 -14.60 4.50 10.92
N CYS A 122 -14.65 3.38 10.20
CA CYS A 122 -15.12 3.32 8.81
C CYS A 122 -16.45 2.54 8.63
N GLY A 123 -17.15 2.26 9.73
CA GLY A 123 -18.49 1.64 9.73
C GLY A 123 -18.55 0.27 10.41
N ALA A 124 -19.59 -0.50 10.07
CA ALA A 124 -19.99 -1.69 10.84
C ALA A 124 -18.91 -2.77 11.01
N GLN A 125 -18.08 -3.02 10.00
CA GLN A 125 -17.00 -4.01 10.08
C GLN A 125 -15.62 -3.37 10.34
N HIS A 126 -15.58 -2.13 10.87
CA HIS A 126 -14.33 -1.45 11.19
C HIS A 126 -13.36 -2.31 12.02
N ALA A 127 -13.86 -2.98 13.07
CA ALA A 127 -13.05 -3.82 13.94
C ALA A 127 -12.44 -5.06 13.24
N LEU A 128 -13.01 -5.46 12.10
CA LEU A 128 -12.54 -6.60 11.29
C LEU A 128 -11.64 -6.16 10.14
N MET A 129 -11.52 -4.85 9.88
CA MET A 129 -10.76 -4.30 8.77
C MET A 129 -9.26 -4.32 9.07
N ALA A 130 -8.64 -5.47 8.77
CA ALA A 130 -7.24 -5.74 9.01
C ALA A 130 -6.56 -6.38 7.79
N PHE A 131 -5.24 -6.36 7.80
CA PHE A 131 -4.41 -6.92 6.75
C PHE A 131 -3.12 -7.51 7.32
N LEU A 132 -2.47 -8.36 6.53
CA LEU A 132 -1.13 -8.87 6.81
C LEU A 132 -0.11 -7.94 6.16
N PHE A 133 0.89 -7.55 6.94
CA PHE A 133 2.08 -6.86 6.45
C PHE A 133 3.23 -7.86 6.53
N VAL A 134 3.70 -8.32 5.38
CA VAL A 134 4.72 -9.36 5.26
C VAL A 134 6.03 -8.68 4.86
N ALA A 135 7.00 -8.67 5.76
CA ALA A 135 8.34 -8.19 5.49
C ALA A 135 9.25 -9.38 5.19
N GLU A 136 9.83 -9.41 4.01
CA GLU A 136 10.60 -10.55 3.49
C GLU A 136 11.99 -10.10 3.10
N THR A 137 12.92 -11.04 2.93
CA THR A 137 14.21 -10.69 2.33
C THR A 137 14.03 -10.18 0.90
N PRO A 138 14.92 -9.33 0.37
CA PRO A 138 14.80 -8.82 -0.99
C PRO A 138 14.66 -9.92 -2.06
N ASP A 139 15.35 -11.05 -1.89
CA ASP A 139 15.29 -12.19 -2.81
C ASP A 139 13.91 -12.87 -2.75
N GLU A 140 13.40 -13.16 -1.55
CA GLU A 140 12.06 -13.75 -1.36
C GLU A 140 10.95 -12.84 -1.90
N PHE A 141 11.05 -11.54 -1.64
CA PHE A 141 10.10 -10.56 -2.16
C PHE A 141 10.14 -10.50 -3.69
N ALA A 142 11.33 -10.52 -4.30
CA ALA A 142 11.48 -10.48 -5.75
C ALA A 142 10.87 -11.73 -6.40
N ASP A 143 11.11 -12.91 -5.84
CA ASP A 143 10.52 -14.18 -6.29
C ASP A 143 8.99 -14.17 -6.14
N TRP A 144 8.49 -13.69 -5.00
CA TRP A 144 7.06 -13.53 -4.76
C TRP A 144 6.41 -12.59 -5.77
N LEU A 145 6.99 -11.42 -6.01
CA LEU A 145 6.44 -10.43 -6.93
C LEU A 145 6.45 -10.94 -8.37
N GLU A 146 7.50 -11.67 -8.76
CA GLU A 146 7.55 -12.28 -10.09
C GLU A 146 6.48 -13.35 -10.26
N HIS A 147 6.21 -14.13 -9.21
CA HIS A 147 5.11 -15.09 -9.22
C HIS A 147 3.74 -14.39 -9.37
N GLN A 148 3.51 -13.28 -8.68
CA GLN A 148 2.24 -12.54 -8.75
C GLN A 148 1.95 -11.96 -10.15
N LYS A 149 2.99 -11.69 -10.95
CA LYS A 149 2.83 -11.21 -12.34
C LYS A 149 2.41 -12.30 -13.31
N GLN A 150 2.58 -13.58 -12.95
CA GLN A 150 2.27 -14.68 -13.84
C GLN A 150 0.76 -14.86 -13.99
N PRO A 151 0.29 -15.31 -15.17
CA PRO A 151 -1.11 -15.63 -15.35
C PRO A 151 -1.54 -16.77 -14.41
N ALA A 152 -2.84 -16.82 -14.13
CA ALA A 152 -3.41 -17.93 -13.37
C ALA A 152 -3.06 -19.28 -14.01
N VAL A 153 -2.70 -20.24 -13.16
CA VAL A 153 -2.30 -21.59 -13.61
C VAL A 153 -3.44 -22.32 -14.30
N THR A 154 -3.11 -23.12 -15.31
CA THR A 154 -4.07 -24.02 -15.97
C THR A 154 -4.48 -25.13 -15.00
N LEU A 155 -5.78 -25.39 -14.91
CA LEU A 155 -6.35 -26.40 -14.02
C LEU A 155 -6.41 -27.75 -14.73
N GLU A 156 -5.61 -28.71 -14.26
CA GLU A 156 -5.47 -30.02 -14.92
C GLU A 156 -6.44 -31.09 -14.39
N THR A 157 -6.99 -30.90 -13.18
CA THR A 157 -7.87 -31.91 -12.56
C THR A 157 -9.34 -31.60 -12.84
N ALA A 158 -10.15 -32.66 -13.03
CA ALA A 158 -11.60 -32.51 -13.22
C ALA A 158 -12.27 -31.73 -12.08
N GLN A 159 -11.81 -31.94 -10.84
CA GLN A 159 -12.31 -31.21 -9.68
C GLN A 159 -11.97 -29.71 -9.73
N ALA A 160 -10.74 -29.36 -10.13
CA ALA A 160 -10.33 -27.96 -10.26
C ALA A 160 -11.10 -27.25 -11.39
N VAL A 161 -11.29 -27.93 -12.53
CA VAL A 161 -12.12 -27.40 -13.63
C VAL A 161 -13.56 -27.18 -13.17
N GLN A 162 -14.16 -28.15 -12.46
CA GLN A 162 -15.51 -27.98 -11.90
C GLN A 162 -15.59 -26.82 -10.91
N GLY A 163 -14.59 -26.67 -10.03
CA GLY A 163 -14.51 -25.56 -9.08
C GLY A 163 -14.44 -24.20 -9.79
N ARG A 164 -13.66 -24.09 -10.87
CA ARG A 164 -13.61 -22.90 -11.72
C ARG A 164 -14.95 -22.58 -12.36
N GLU A 165 -15.65 -23.56 -12.92
CA GLU A 165 -16.97 -23.32 -13.52
C GLU A 165 -17.97 -22.80 -12.49
N VAL A 166 -17.99 -23.38 -11.28
CA VAL A 166 -18.84 -22.87 -10.19
C VAL A 166 -18.44 -21.45 -9.79
N PHE A 167 -17.15 -21.17 -9.66
CA PHE A 167 -16.62 -19.85 -9.31
C PHE A 167 -17.00 -18.77 -10.34
N LEU A 168 -16.93 -19.09 -11.64
CA LEU A 168 -17.23 -18.14 -12.71
C LEU A 168 -18.74 -17.89 -12.88
N ILE A 169 -19.58 -18.89 -12.59
CA ILE A 169 -21.04 -18.79 -12.78
C ILE A 169 -21.74 -18.17 -11.56
N GLN A 170 -21.24 -18.39 -10.33
CA GLN A 170 -21.87 -17.88 -9.11
C GLN A 170 -21.27 -16.55 -8.65
N ASP A 171 -21.66 -15.41 -9.22
CA ASP A 171 -21.49 -14.01 -8.73
C ASP A 171 -20.14 -13.59 -8.07
N ALA A 172 -19.10 -14.43 -8.06
CA ALA A 172 -17.83 -14.16 -7.41
C ALA A 172 -17.07 -13.06 -8.16
N LEU A 173 -17.27 -12.99 -9.48
CA LEU A 173 -16.77 -11.92 -10.35
C LEU A 173 -17.48 -10.57 -10.10
N ALA A 174 -18.70 -10.56 -9.56
CA ALA A 174 -19.40 -9.31 -9.26
C ALA A 174 -18.87 -8.62 -7.99
N ALA A 175 -18.22 -9.38 -7.09
CA ALA A 175 -17.70 -8.88 -5.82
C ALA A 175 -16.26 -8.33 -5.89
N THR A 176 -15.49 -8.69 -6.93
CA THR A 176 -14.11 -8.23 -7.13
C THR A 176 -13.86 -7.98 -8.62
N PRO A 177 -13.60 -6.73 -9.07
CA PRO A 177 -13.17 -6.50 -10.43
C PRO A 177 -11.71 -6.96 -10.57
N PHE A 178 -11.50 -8.19 -11.04
CA PHE A 178 -10.24 -8.58 -11.67
C PHE A 178 -10.20 -7.86 -13.02
N GLU A 179 -9.78 -6.59 -13.02
CA GLU A 179 -9.73 -5.79 -14.25
C GLU A 179 -8.51 -6.22 -15.07
N GLU A 180 -8.73 -6.96 -16.17
CA GLU A 180 -7.69 -7.17 -17.18
C GLU A 180 -7.14 -5.82 -17.66
N PRO A 181 -5.83 -5.72 -17.96
CA PRO A 181 -5.24 -4.47 -18.45
C PRO A 181 -5.92 -4.05 -19.75
N ARG A 182 -6.70 -2.97 -19.69
CA ARG A 182 -7.38 -2.41 -20.87
C ARG A 182 -6.33 -1.98 -21.90
N PRO A 183 -6.36 -2.50 -23.14
CA PRO A 183 -5.47 -2.00 -24.18
C PRO A 183 -5.75 -0.51 -24.39
N MET A 184 -4.71 0.32 -24.28
CA MET A 184 -4.80 1.74 -24.60
C MET A 184 -5.31 1.89 -26.04
N ALA A 185 -6.53 2.38 -26.17
CA ALA A 185 -7.06 2.80 -27.46
C ALA A 185 -6.13 3.87 -28.03
N ARG A 186 -5.48 3.58 -29.17
CA ARG A 186 -4.71 4.54 -29.94
C ARG A 186 -5.61 5.74 -30.24
N ARG A 187 -5.40 6.87 -29.55
CA ARG A 187 -6.05 8.13 -29.91
C ARG A 187 -5.62 8.50 -31.33
N GLY A 188 -6.59 8.45 -32.23
CA GLY A 188 -6.48 8.99 -33.58
C GLY A 188 -6.12 10.48 -33.51
N ARG A 189 -5.13 10.85 -34.31
CA ARG A 189 -4.70 12.21 -34.56
C ARG A 189 -5.77 12.91 -35.41
N ILE A 190 -6.27 14.04 -34.94
CA ILE A 190 -6.78 15.13 -35.79
C ILE A 190 -5.69 16.20 -35.91
#